data_AF-A0A946VYI2-F1
#
_entry.id   AF-A0A946VYI2-F1
#
_cell.length_a   1.000
_cell.length_b   1.000
_cell.length_c   1.000
_cell.angle_alpha   90.00
_cell.angle_beta   90.00
_cell.angle_gamma   90.00
#
_symmetry.space_group_name_H-M   'P 1'
#
loop_
_entity.id
_entity.type
_entity.pdbx_description
1 polymer ?
#
loop_
_entity_poly.entity_id
_entity_poly.type
_entity_poly.pdbx_seq_one_letter_code
_entity_poly.pdbx_strand_id
1 'polypeptide(L)'
;MLAKPETRWGAFGIHLAISALLFCVLAAIIIFTWYPGFLFRTDGGWQGIRLIAGIDLILGPLLTLIVYNKAKDSLAFDLAVIAVVQVTALAAGCYLVYQERPIAVIYADNKFSTMSKNSFAFYGLD
;
A
#
# COMPACT_ATOMS: atom_id res chain seq x y z
N MET A 1 28.06 0.41 2.98
CA MET A 1 27.21 0.88 4.10
C MET A 1 26.71 2.27 3.74
N LEU A 2 25.40 2.46 3.54
CA LEU A 2 24.84 3.81 3.49
C LEU A 2 25.10 4.49 4.84
N ALA A 3 25.60 5.72 4.81
CA ALA A 3 25.84 6.50 6.02
C ALA A 3 24.52 6.68 6.79
N LYS A 4 24.54 6.46 8.11
CA LYS A 4 23.36 6.71 8.95
C LYS A 4 23.08 8.22 8.99
N PRO A 5 21.84 8.68 8.77
CA PRO A 5 21.52 10.10 8.80
C PRO A 5 21.83 10.73 10.16
N GLU A 6 22.31 11.97 10.14
CA GLU A 6 22.70 12.70 11.35
C GLU A 6 21.52 13.07 12.25
N THR A 7 20.33 13.24 11.67
CA THR A 7 19.12 13.68 12.38
C THR A 7 17.92 12.79 12.07
N ARG A 8 16.95 12.76 13.00
CA ARG A 8 15.66 12.08 12.80
C ARG A 8 14.88 12.59 11.60
N TRP A 9 15.01 13.88 11.27
CA TRP A 9 14.41 14.49 10.09
C TRP A 9 15.07 14.01 8.78
N GLY A 10 16.40 13.82 8.80
CA GLY A 10 17.11 13.19 7.69
C GLY A 10 16.67 11.74 7.49
N ALA A 11 16.53 10.98 8.59
CA ALA A 11 16.02 9.61 8.53
C ALA A 11 14.59 9.54 7.98
N PHE A 12 13.70 10.41 8.49
CA PHE A 12 12.34 10.56 8.00
C PHE A 12 12.28 10.89 6.51
N GLY A 13 13.07 11.87 6.05
CA GLY A 13 13.08 12.27 4.64
C GLY A 13 13.55 11.16 3.70
N ILE A 14 14.60 10.43 4.09
CA ILE A 14 15.09 9.26 3.33
C ILE A 14 14.01 8.16 3.29
N HIS A 15 13.40 7.85 4.45
CA HIS A 15 12.34 6.84 4.52
C HIS A 15 11.15 7.24 3.65
N LEU A 16 10.67 8.48 3.77
CA LEU A 16 9.56 9.00 2.97
C LEU A 16 9.86 8.96 1.48
N ALA A 17 11.08 9.29 1.05
CA ALA A 17 11.48 9.22 -0.36
C ALA A 17 11.47 7.78 -0.89
N ILE A 18 11.97 6.82 -0.11
CA ILE A 18 11.95 5.39 -0.47
C ILE A 18 10.50 4.90 -0.53
N SER A 19 9.68 5.19 0.48
CA SER A 19 8.25 4.84 0.48
C SER A 19 7.51 5.48 -0.70
N ALA A 20 7.79 6.74 -1.03
CA ALA A 20 7.18 7.41 -2.18
C ALA A 20 7.51 6.73 -3.50
N LEU A 21 8.77 6.30 -3.68
CA LEU A 21 9.17 5.55 -4.86
C LEU A 21 8.44 4.20 -4.95
N LEU A 22 8.40 3.44 -3.85
CA LEU A 22 7.69 2.15 -3.78
C LEU A 22 6.20 2.32 -4.05
N PHE A 23 5.58 3.31 -3.42
CA PHE A 23 4.18 3.66 -3.64
C PHE A 23 3.90 4.00 -5.10
N CYS A 24 4.74 4.80 -5.77
CA CYS A 24 4.56 5.14 -7.19
C CYS A 24 4.61 3.89 -8.08
N VAL A 25 5.53 2.97 -7.81
CA VAL A 25 5.62 1.69 -8.55
C VAL A 25 4.36 0.84 -8.31
N LEU A 26 3.92 0.69 -7.06
CA LEU A 26 2.71 -0.06 -6.74
C LEU A 26 1.44 0.59 -7.30
N ALA A 27 1.32 1.91 -7.22
CA ALA A 27 0.21 2.66 -7.79
C ALA A 27 0.14 2.48 -9.31
N ALA A 28 1.28 2.48 -10.01
CA ALA A 28 1.33 2.19 -11.43
C ALA A 28 0.83 0.76 -11.73
N ILE A 29 1.26 -0.24 -10.97
CA ILE A 29 0.77 -1.63 -11.11
C ILE A 29 -0.74 -1.69 -10.91
N ILE A 30 -1.26 -1.04 -9.86
CA ILE A 30 -2.70 -1.01 -9.54
C ILE A 30 -3.48 -0.37 -10.68
N ILE A 31 -3.07 0.81 -11.16
CA ILE A 31 -3.80 1.57 -12.17
C ILE A 31 -3.74 0.91 -13.55
N PHE A 32 -2.58 0.41 -13.97
CA PHE A 32 -2.40 -0.10 -15.33
C PHE A 32 -2.66 -1.59 -15.45
N THR A 33 -2.59 -2.37 -14.37
CA THR A 33 -2.71 -3.84 -14.42
C THR A 33 -3.93 -4.35 -13.69
N TRP A 34 -4.19 -3.90 -12.46
CA TRP A 34 -5.27 -4.48 -11.63
C TRP A 34 -6.62 -3.80 -11.87
N TYR A 35 -6.63 -2.49 -12.13
CA TYR A 35 -7.83 -1.68 -12.31
C TYR A 35 -7.75 -0.84 -13.59
N PRO A 36 -7.67 -1.43 -14.79
CA PRO A 36 -7.50 -0.65 -16.00
C PRO A 36 -8.72 0.22 -16.32
N GLY A 37 -8.47 1.50 -16.62
CA GLY A 37 -9.47 2.41 -17.20
C GLY A 37 -10.60 2.79 -16.25
N PHE A 38 -11.85 2.57 -16.70
CA PHE A 38 -13.06 2.97 -15.98
C PHE A 38 -13.21 2.23 -14.63
N LEU A 39 -12.75 0.98 -14.57
CA LEU A 39 -12.82 0.11 -13.40
C LEU A 39 -12.12 0.68 -12.16
N PHE A 40 -11.08 1.50 -12.35
CA PHE A 40 -10.38 2.17 -11.24
C PHE A 40 -11.29 3.13 -10.46
N ARG A 41 -12.16 3.86 -11.18
CA ARG A 41 -12.98 4.92 -10.59
C ARG A 41 -14.26 4.38 -9.95
N THR A 42 -14.75 3.23 -10.42
CA THR A 42 -16.01 2.66 -9.94
C THR A 42 -15.84 1.81 -8.70
N ASP A 43 -14.75 1.03 -8.57
CA ASP A 43 -14.75 -0.11 -7.66
C ASP A 43 -13.56 -0.21 -6.73
N GLY A 44 -13.41 0.76 -5.84
CA GLY A 44 -12.46 0.62 -4.74
C GLY A 44 -10.98 0.78 -5.10
N GLY A 45 -10.63 1.07 -6.36
CA GLY A 45 -9.27 1.45 -6.76
C GLY A 45 -8.73 2.62 -5.92
N TRP A 46 -9.56 3.64 -5.69
CA TRP A 46 -9.22 4.75 -4.79
C TRP A 46 -9.08 4.35 -3.32
N GLN A 47 -9.92 3.44 -2.82
CA GLN A 47 -9.82 2.96 -1.44
C GLN A 47 -8.53 2.17 -1.24
N GLY A 48 -8.18 1.31 -2.19
CA GLY A 48 -6.94 0.55 -2.19
C GLY A 48 -5.69 1.43 -2.22
N ILE A 49 -5.66 2.41 -3.14
CA ILE A 49 -4.55 3.38 -3.19
C ILE A 49 -4.42 4.17 -1.89
N ARG A 50 -5.53 4.63 -1.30
CA ARG A 50 -5.50 5.38 -0.02
C ARG A 50 -5.00 4.52 1.13
N LEU A 51 -5.39 3.25 1.18
CA LEU A 51 -4.92 2.30 2.20
C LEU A 51 -3.40 2.13 2.10
N ILE A 52 -2.90 1.82 0.92
CA ILE A 52 -1.47 1.61 0.67
C ILE A 52 -0.68 2.90 0.94
N ALA A 53 -1.17 4.05 0.46
CA ALA A 53 -0.54 5.35 0.71
C ALA A 53 -0.46 5.68 2.22
N GLY A 54 -1.52 5.41 2.98
CA GLY A 54 -1.54 5.66 4.42
C GLY A 54 -0.53 4.79 5.18
N ILE A 55 -0.38 3.53 4.77
CA ILE A 55 0.62 2.62 5.36
C ILE A 55 2.04 3.12 5.03
N ASP A 56 2.31 3.37 3.75
CA ASP A 56 3.69 3.53 3.28
C ASP A 56 4.20 4.97 3.41
N LEU A 57 3.36 5.98 3.16
CA LEU A 57 3.74 7.40 3.15
C LEU A 57 3.49 8.11 4.49
N ILE A 58 2.70 7.51 5.38
CA ILE A 58 2.35 8.12 6.66
C ILE A 58 2.87 7.25 7.82
N LEU A 59 2.33 6.05 8.01
CA LEU A 59 2.65 5.24 9.20
C LEU A 59 4.15 4.90 9.31
N GLY A 60 4.75 4.36 8.25
CA GLY A 60 6.18 3.99 8.25
C GLY A 60 7.12 5.17 8.57
N PRO A 61 7.09 6.25 7.77
CA PRO A 61 7.91 7.43 8.01
C PRO A 61 7.68 8.06 9.38
N LEU A 62 6.42 8.16 9.85
CA LEU A 62 6.13 8.71 11.18
C LEU A 62 6.73 7.85 12.31
N LEU A 63 6.63 6.53 12.22
CA LEU A 63 7.25 5.63 13.21
C LEU A 63 8.78 5.80 13.21
N THR A 64 9.40 5.89 12.03
CA THR A 64 10.82 6.19 11.92
C THR A 64 11.16 7.55 12.55
N LEU A 65 10.38 8.60 12.30
CA LEU A 65 10.60 9.92 12.88
C LEU A 65 10.54 9.91 14.42
N ILE A 66 9.58 9.17 14.98
CA ILE A 66 9.36 9.06 16.42
C ILE A 66 10.49 8.27 17.09
N VAL A 67 10.90 7.15 16.49
CA VAL A 67 11.81 6.19 17.11
C VAL A 67 13.29 6.51 16.84
N TYR A 68 13.60 7.26 15.77
CA TYR A 68 14.98 7.51 15.38
C TYR A 68 15.76 8.34 16.41
N ASN A 69 16.73 7.68 17.04
CA ASN A 69 17.73 8.30 17.90
C ASN A 69 19.11 7.69 17.60
N LYS A 70 20.00 8.46 16.97
CA LYS A 70 21.34 8.01 16.54
C LYS A 70 22.20 7.47 17.69
N ALA A 71 21.99 7.96 18.93
CA ALA A 71 22.73 7.53 20.11
C ALA A 71 22.19 6.24 20.74
N LYS A 72 21.08 5.68 20.22
CA LYS A 72 20.45 4.47 20.75
C LYS A 72 21.05 3.22 20.12
N ASP A 73 21.59 2.32 20.93
CA ASP A 73 22.17 1.05 20.44
C ASP A 73 21.13 0.13 19.81
N SER A 74 19.89 0.14 20.32
CA SER A 74 18.79 -0.64 19.76
C SER A 74 18.19 -0.05 18.48
N LEU A 75 18.67 1.09 17.98
CA LEU A 75 18.07 1.77 16.84
C LEU A 75 17.96 0.85 15.61
N ALA A 76 18.97 0.01 15.38
CA ALA A 76 18.96 -0.92 14.25
C ALA A 76 17.83 -1.96 14.39
N PHE A 77 17.61 -2.49 15.60
CA PHE A 77 16.52 -3.41 15.89
C PHE A 77 15.16 -2.73 15.74
N ASP A 78 15.02 -1.52 16.27
CA ASP A 78 13.78 -0.75 16.18
C ASP A 78 13.37 -0.49 14.72
N LEU A 79 14.33 -0.06 13.89
CA LEU A 79 14.11 0.16 12.46
C LEU A 79 13.80 -1.14 11.71
N ALA A 80 14.42 -2.26 12.10
CA ALA A 80 14.12 -3.57 11.53
C ALA A 80 12.67 -4.01 11.85
N VAL A 81 12.22 -3.81 13.09
CA VAL A 81 10.83 -4.09 13.47
C VAL A 81 9.86 -3.22 12.69
N ILE A 82 10.12 -1.92 12.57
CA ILE A 82 9.31 -1.00 11.75
C ILE A 82 9.25 -1.49 10.31
N ALA A 83 10.39 -1.88 9.72
CA ALA A 83 10.43 -2.38 8.35
C ALA A 83 9.63 -3.68 8.17
N VAL A 84 9.74 -4.64 9.09
CA VAL A 84 8.98 -5.90 9.03
C VAL A 84 7.47 -5.64 9.13
N VAL A 85 7.06 -4.78 10.07
CA VAL A 85 5.64 -4.42 10.23
C VAL A 85 5.13 -3.69 8.98
N GLN A 86 5.90 -2.74 8.44
CA GLN A 86 5.52 -1.99 7.24
C GLN A 86 5.40 -2.91 6.01
N VAL A 87 6.36 -3.80 5.78
CA VAL A 87 6.32 -4.77 4.68
C VAL A 87 5.12 -5.72 4.83
N THR A 88 4.84 -6.18 6.05
CA THR A 88 3.69 -7.07 6.31
C THR A 88 2.37 -6.36 6.05
N ALA A 89 2.22 -5.12 6.55
CA ALA A 89 1.03 -4.31 6.32
C ALA A 89 0.85 -3.96 4.83
N LEU A 90 1.93 -3.63 4.14
CA LEU A 90 1.93 -3.35 2.70
C LEU A 90 1.52 -4.58 1.89
N ALA A 91 2.08 -5.76 2.20
CA ALA A 91 1.71 -7.01 1.55
C ALA A 91 0.24 -7.37 1.77
N ALA A 92 -0.26 -7.23 3.01
CA ALA A 92 -1.67 -7.44 3.31
C ALA A 92 -2.58 -6.44 2.57
N GLY A 93 -2.20 -5.15 2.53
CA GLY A 93 -2.89 -4.12 1.78
C GLY A 93 -2.94 -4.44 0.28
N CYS A 94 -1.81 -4.79 -0.32
CA CYS A 94 -1.73 -5.22 -1.73
C CYS A 94 -2.59 -6.46 -2.00
N TYR A 95 -2.59 -7.45 -1.12
CA TYR A 95 -3.42 -8.64 -1.26
C TYR A 95 -4.91 -8.29 -1.25
N LEU A 96 -5.37 -7.47 -0.31
CA LEU A 96 -6.76 -7.03 -0.24
C LEU A 96 -7.16 -6.25 -1.51
N VAL A 97 -6.32 -5.32 -1.96
CA VAL A 97 -6.56 -4.55 -3.19
C VAL A 97 -6.59 -5.46 -4.42
N TYR A 98 -5.72 -6.46 -4.50
CA TYR A 98 -5.75 -7.42 -5.59
C TYR A 98 -7.03 -8.26 -5.59
N GLN A 99 -7.50 -8.71 -4.42
CA GLN A 99 -8.70 -9.53 -4.29
C GLN A 99 -10.00 -8.74 -4.53
N GLU A 100 -10.00 -7.44 -4.23
CA GLU A 100 -11.13 -6.56 -4.48
C GLU A 100 -11.13 -5.92 -5.88
N ARG A 101 -10.21 -6.33 -6.77
CA ARG A 101 -10.23 -5.83 -8.14
C ARG A 101 -11.48 -6.33 -8.88
N PRO A 102 -12.15 -5.48 -9.67
CA PRO A 102 -13.28 -5.88 -10.49
C PRO A 102 -12.80 -6.80 -11.61
N ILE A 103 -13.48 -7.93 -11.79
CA ILE A 103 -13.17 -8.91 -12.85
C ILE A 103 -14.33 -9.12 -13.82
N ALA A 104 -15.53 -8.68 -13.45
CA ALA A 104 -16.71 -8.78 -14.29
C ALA A 104 -17.56 -7.50 -14.19
N VAL A 105 -18.20 -7.16 -15.30
CA VAL A 105 -19.32 -6.22 -15.34
C VAL A 105 -20.58 -7.04 -15.54
N ILE A 106 -21.49 -6.95 -14.58
CA ILE A 106 -22.77 -7.65 -14.58
C ILE A 106 -23.90 -6.66 -14.86
N TYR A 107 -24.97 -7.17 -15.48
CA TYR A 107 -26.22 -6.43 -15.64
C TYR A 107 -27.27 -7.05 -14.72
N ALA A 108 -27.71 -6.29 -13.72
CA ALA A 108 -28.72 -6.69 -12.75
C ALA A 108 -29.60 -5.49 -12.40
N ASP A 109 -30.88 -5.72 -12.13
CA ASP A 109 -31.83 -4.67 -11.73
C ASP A 109 -31.84 -3.43 -12.64
N ASN A 110 -31.81 -3.66 -13.96
CA ASN A 110 -31.74 -2.63 -15.00
C ASN A 110 -30.50 -1.71 -14.92
N LYS A 111 -29.42 -2.13 -14.27
CA LYS A 111 -28.18 -1.36 -14.13
C LYS A 111 -26.96 -2.21 -14.41
N PHE A 112 -25.92 -1.58 -14.96
CA PHE A 112 -24.59 -2.17 -14.98
C PHE A 112 -23.92 -1.95 -13.63
N SER A 113 -23.40 -3.03 -13.05
CA SER A 113 -22.59 -3.02 -11.84
C SER A 113 -21.38 -3.91 -12.08
N THR A 114 -20.39 -3.78 -11.24
CA THR A 114 -19.16 -4.55 -11.33
C THR A 114 -19.11 -5.55 -10.18
N MET A 115 -18.33 -6.60 -10.37
CA MET A 115 -18.14 -7.63 -9.36
C MET A 115 -16.65 -7.84 -9.14
N SER A 116 -16.22 -7.72 -7.88
CA SER A 116 -14.84 -8.01 -7.48
C SER A 116 -14.55 -9.50 -7.57
N LYS A 117 -13.27 -9.86 -7.69
CA LYS A 117 -12.85 -11.27 -7.70
C LYS A 117 -13.37 -12.04 -6.48
N ASN A 118 -13.28 -11.42 -5.31
CA ASN A 118 -13.75 -12.02 -4.06
C ASN A 118 -15.27 -12.29 -4.09
N SER A 119 -16.07 -11.31 -4.53
CA SER A 119 -17.52 -11.47 -4.69
C SER A 119 -17.87 -12.55 -5.72
N PHE A 120 -17.15 -12.59 -6.84
CA PHE A 120 -17.38 -13.57 -7.91
C PHE A 120 -17.13 -15.01 -7.44
N ALA A 121 -16.05 -15.24 -6.70
CA ALA A 121 -15.76 -16.55 -6.08
C ALA A 121 -16.76 -16.91 -4.99
N PHE A 122 -17.24 -15.93 -4.20
CA PHE A 122 -18.26 -16.17 -3.19
C PHE A 122 -19.56 -16.73 -3.78
N TYR A 123 -19.94 -16.29 -4.99
CA TYR A 123 -21.09 -16.82 -5.73
C TYR A 123 -20.78 -18.11 -6.52
N GLY A 124 -19.54 -18.63 -6.48
CA GLY A 124 -19.14 -19.86 -7.16
C GLY A 124 -19.16 -19.76 -8.69
N LEU A 125 -18.77 -18.60 -9.22
CA LEU A 125 -18.79 -18.32 -10.66
C LEU A 125 -17.42 -18.53 -11.35
N ASP A 126 -16.39 -18.94 -10.60
CA ASP A 126 -15.00 -19.12 -11.02
C ASP A 126 -14.66 -20.47 -11.69
#